data_AF-A0A8S0PL02-F1
#
_entry.id   AF-A0A8S0PL02-F1
#
_cell.length_a   1.000
_cell.length_b   1.000
_cell.length_c   1.000
_cell.angle_alpha   90.00
_cell.angle_beta   90.00
_cell.angle_gamma   90.00
#
_symmetry.space_group_name_H-M   'P 1'
#
loop_
_entity.id
_entity.type
_entity.pdbx_description
1 polymer ?
#
loop_
_entity_poly.entity_id
_entity_poly.type
_entity_poly.pdbx_seq_one_letter_code
_entity_poly.pdbx_strand_id
1 'polypeptide(L)'
;MAKIQSRVQTRQVRLAMEEIGLLLDDLGSMRSLALLMILGWQLVMLLKQLSRKLFIAAEGYNRSMGNKAIAENHADLIAYGRWFLAYPDLPRRCELDTPLNKYYRSTFYTPHPVVGYTDYPFLEEA
;
A
#
# COMPACT_ATOMS: atom_id res chain seq x y z
N MET A 1 -31.38 -12.45 -18.74
CA MET A 1 -30.41 -12.71 -17.65
C MET A 1 -29.74 -11.43 -17.11
N ALA A 2 -29.37 -10.44 -17.94
CA ALA A 2 -28.74 -9.18 -17.50
C ALA A 2 -29.53 -8.36 -16.45
N LYS A 3 -30.87 -8.38 -16.50
CA LYS A 3 -31.76 -7.65 -15.55
C LYS A 3 -31.77 -8.23 -14.12
N ILE A 4 -31.39 -9.50 -13.97
CA ILE A 4 -31.35 -10.19 -12.67
C ILE A 4 -29.99 -9.95 -12.03
N GLN A 5 -28.91 -10.03 -12.80
CA GLN A 5 -27.56 -9.66 -12.35
C GLN A 5 -27.49 -8.20 -11.88
N SER A 6 -28.12 -7.26 -12.59
CA SER A 6 -28.13 -5.85 -12.16
C SER A 6 -28.83 -5.65 -10.82
N ARG A 7 -29.98 -6.31 -10.58
CA ARG A 7 -30.71 -6.23 -9.31
C ARG A 7 -29.97 -6.87 -8.13
N VAL A 8 -29.25 -7.97 -8.38
CA VAL A 8 -28.40 -8.61 -7.38
C VAL A 8 -27.22 -7.71 -7.01
N GLN A 9 -26.58 -7.08 -8.00
CA GLN A 9 -25.51 -6.11 -7.77
C GLN A 9 -26.00 -4.92 -6.95
N THR A 10 -27.16 -4.34 -7.29
CA THR A 10 -27.73 -3.19 -6.55
C THR A 10 -28.04 -3.55 -5.10
N ARG A 11 -28.52 -4.77 -4.84
CA ARG A 11 -28.83 -5.22 -3.48
C ARG A 11 -27.56 -5.46 -2.65
N GLN A 12 -26.52 -6.02 -3.25
CA GLN A 12 -25.23 -6.18 -2.57
C GLN A 12 -24.57 -4.83 -2.26
N VAL A 13 -24.61 -3.88 -3.19
CA VAL A 13 -24.09 -2.52 -2.95
C VAL A 13 -24.84 -1.86 -1.80
N ARG A 14 -26.17 -1.99 -1.74
CA ARG A 14 -26.96 -1.42 -0.63
C ARG A 14 -26.57 -2.03 0.73
N LEU A 15 -26.40 -3.34 0.80
CA LEU A 15 -26.01 -4.03 2.04
C LEU A 15 -24.61 -3.62 2.50
N ALA A 16 -23.65 -3.52 1.57
CA ALA A 16 -22.30 -3.03 1.89
C ALA A 16 -22.33 -1.58 2.40
N MET A 17 -23.20 -0.73 1.85
CA MET A 17 -23.39 0.65 2.33
C MET A 17 -24.04 0.70 3.72
N GLU A 18 -24.97 -0.21 4.04
CA GLU A 18 -25.59 -0.33 5.37
C GLU A 18 -24.56 -0.80 6.42
N GLU A 19 -23.72 -1.78 6.10
CA GLU A 19 -22.61 -2.23 6.97
C GLU A 19 -21.60 -1.11 7.22
N ILE A 20 -21.22 -0.36 6.18
CA ILE A 20 -20.34 0.80 6.32
C ILE A 20 -20.99 1.88 7.21
N GLY A 21 -22.29 2.13 7.06
CA GLY A 21 -23.02 3.07 7.91
C GLY A 21 -22.98 2.70 9.39
N LEU A 22 -23.22 1.42 9.72
CA LEU A 22 -23.14 0.90 11.09
C LEU A 22 -21.72 0.99 11.68
N LEU A 23 -20.71 0.66 10.87
CA LEU A 23 -19.31 0.69 11.29
C LEU A 23 -18.82 2.12 11.52
N LEU A 24 -19.30 3.07 10.70
CA LEU A 24 -19.09 4.49 10.91
C LEU A 24 -19.83 4.97 12.17
N ASP A 25 -21.01 4.44 12.47
CA ASP A 25 -21.73 4.84 13.67
C ASP A 25 -20.91 4.60 14.95
N ASP A 26 -20.17 3.50 15.03
CA ASP A 26 -19.30 3.19 16.17
C ASP A 26 -18.06 4.11 16.29
N LEU A 27 -17.68 4.84 15.22
CA LEU A 27 -16.50 5.71 15.18
C LEU A 27 -16.73 7.12 15.76
N GLY A 28 -17.95 7.47 16.17
CA GLY A 28 -18.25 8.73 16.85
C GLY A 28 -17.67 9.98 16.16
N SER A 29 -16.81 10.74 16.85
CA SER A 29 -16.20 11.97 16.31
C SER A 29 -15.19 11.73 15.17
N MET A 30 -14.72 10.49 14.96
CA MET A 30 -13.80 10.13 13.87
C MET A 30 -14.52 9.71 12.58
N ARG A 31 -15.86 9.65 12.58
CA ARG A 31 -16.72 9.33 11.42
C ARG A 31 -16.30 10.06 10.16
N SER A 32 -16.14 11.38 10.23
CA SER A 32 -15.85 12.22 9.08
C SER A 32 -14.45 11.95 8.50
N LEU A 33 -13.46 11.66 9.35
CA LEU A 33 -12.11 11.33 8.90
C LEU A 33 -12.05 9.95 8.25
N ALA A 34 -12.71 8.96 8.86
CA ALA A 34 -12.81 7.62 8.29
C ALA A 34 -13.50 7.63 6.92
N LEU A 35 -14.59 8.40 6.77
CA LEU A 35 -15.28 8.60 5.50
C LEU A 35 -14.36 9.22 4.44
N LEU A 36 -13.59 10.24 4.82
CA LEU A 36 -12.65 10.91 3.90
C LEU A 36 -11.55 9.96 3.43
N MET A 37 -11.03 9.12 4.33
CA MET A 37 -10.05 8.09 3.99
C MET A 37 -10.62 7.03 3.05
N ILE A 38 -11.82 6.51 3.35
CA ILE A 38 -12.48 5.48 2.53
C ILE A 38 -12.82 6.04 1.14
N LEU A 39 -13.48 7.20 1.07
CA LEU A 39 -13.87 7.81 -0.20
C LEU A 39 -12.64 8.25 -1.01
N GLY A 40 -11.62 8.80 -0.36
CA GLY A 40 -10.36 9.13 -1.00
C GLY A 40 -9.69 7.92 -1.63
N TRP A 41 -9.64 6.80 -0.90
CA TRP A 41 -9.12 5.54 -1.42
C TRP A 41 -9.93 5.01 -2.60
N GLN A 42 -11.27 5.03 -2.48
CA GLN A 42 -12.16 4.58 -3.56
C GLN A 42 -11.95 5.42 -4.84
N LEU A 43 -11.77 6.74 -4.68
CA LEU A 43 -11.49 7.64 -5.80
C LEU A 43 -10.17 7.31 -6.47
N VAL A 44 -9.10 7.06 -5.71
CA VAL A 44 -7.79 6.66 -6.25
C VAL A 44 -7.91 5.37 -7.06
N MET A 45 -8.62 4.38 -6.55
CA MET A 45 -8.82 3.10 -7.26
C MET A 45 -9.62 3.27 -8.55
N LEU A 46 -10.64 4.13 -8.52
CA LEU A 46 -11.42 4.46 -9.71
C LEU A 46 -10.56 5.18 -10.75
N LEU A 47 -9.69 6.10 -10.34
CA LEU A 47 -8.74 6.78 -11.23
C LEU A 47 -7.74 5.78 -11.86
N LYS A 48 -7.22 4.80 -11.10
CA LYS A 48 -6.38 3.72 -11.67
C LYS A 48 -7.13 3.00 -12.79
N GLN A 49 -8.34 2.52 -12.50
CA GLN A 49 -9.16 1.76 -13.45
C GLN A 49 -9.49 2.54 -14.73
N LEU A 50 -9.78 3.84 -14.59
CA LEU A 50 -10.13 4.69 -15.75
C LEU A 50 -8.92 5.12 -16.57
N SER A 51 -7.77 5.36 -15.92
CA SER A 51 -6.62 5.96 -16.58
C SER A 51 -5.97 5.06 -17.63
N ARG A 52 -6.11 3.73 -17.49
CA ARG A 52 -5.38 2.71 -18.29
C ARG A 52 -3.87 2.95 -18.36
N LYS A 53 -3.33 3.75 -17.45
CA LYS A 53 -1.92 4.05 -17.31
C LYS A 53 -1.33 3.18 -16.20
N LEU A 54 -0.03 3.00 -16.27
CA LEU A 54 0.74 2.38 -15.20
C LEU A 54 0.53 3.16 -13.89
N PHE A 55 0.14 2.47 -12.84
CA PHE A 55 -0.08 3.01 -11.52
C PHE A 55 0.94 2.43 -10.52
N ILE A 56 1.74 3.31 -9.94
CA ILE A 56 2.80 2.96 -8.99
C ILE A 56 2.36 3.40 -7.60
N ALA A 57 2.29 2.47 -6.66
CA ALA A 57 1.96 2.78 -5.25
C ALA A 57 3.24 2.87 -4.40
N ALA A 58 3.26 3.82 -3.47
CA ALA A 58 4.37 4.02 -2.53
C ALA A 58 3.83 4.44 -1.17
N GLU A 59 3.83 3.53 -0.19
CA GLU A 59 3.35 3.87 1.17
C GLU A 59 3.82 2.88 2.25
N GLY A 60 5.14 2.70 2.39
CA GLY A 60 5.66 1.85 3.47
C GLY A 60 5.33 0.36 3.31
N TYR A 61 5.00 -0.08 2.10
CA TYR A 61 4.87 -1.48 1.74
C TYR A 61 6.07 -2.28 2.24
N ASN A 62 5.78 -3.48 2.75
CA ASN A 62 6.73 -4.58 2.81
C ASN A 62 6.47 -5.52 1.62
N ARG A 63 7.24 -6.61 1.51
CA ARG A 63 7.09 -7.59 0.43
C ARG A 63 5.68 -8.17 0.35
N SER A 64 5.14 -8.68 1.46
CA SER A 64 3.82 -9.31 1.50
C SER A 64 2.71 -8.34 1.12
N MET A 65 2.73 -7.13 1.66
CA MET A 65 1.78 -6.07 1.32
C MET A 65 1.86 -5.69 -0.16
N GLY A 66 3.08 -5.60 -0.71
CA GLY A 66 3.28 -5.26 -2.12
C GLY A 66 2.75 -6.34 -3.06
N ASN A 67 3.07 -7.60 -2.76
CA ASN A 67 2.55 -8.75 -3.51
C ASN A 67 1.02 -8.80 -3.48
N LYS A 68 0.42 -8.54 -2.31
CA LYS A 68 -1.04 -8.48 -2.17
C LYS A 68 -1.64 -7.36 -3.02
N ALA A 69 -1.08 -6.15 -2.98
CA ALA A 69 -1.57 -5.01 -3.75
C ALA A 69 -1.51 -5.25 -5.27
N ILE A 70 -0.46 -5.91 -5.76
CA ILE A 70 -0.38 -6.30 -7.18
C ILE A 70 -1.41 -7.39 -7.51
N ALA A 71 -1.51 -8.44 -6.67
CA ALA A 71 -2.45 -9.54 -6.89
C ALA A 71 -3.92 -9.07 -6.90
N GLU A 72 -4.26 -8.05 -6.11
CA GLU A 72 -5.58 -7.44 -6.04
C GLU A 72 -5.79 -6.32 -7.08
N ASN A 73 -4.83 -6.09 -7.98
CA ASN A 73 -4.86 -5.02 -9.00
C ASN A 73 -4.99 -3.60 -8.40
N HIS A 74 -4.58 -3.41 -7.15
CA HIS A 74 -4.50 -2.11 -6.49
C HIS A 74 -3.29 -1.29 -6.96
N ALA A 75 -2.25 -1.95 -7.48
CA ALA A 75 -1.10 -1.31 -8.10
C ALA A 75 -0.50 -2.18 -9.20
N ASP A 76 0.17 -1.55 -10.17
CA ASP A 76 0.93 -2.28 -11.19
C ASP A 76 2.39 -2.45 -10.76
N LEU A 77 2.93 -1.47 -10.02
CA LEU A 77 4.26 -1.51 -9.41
C LEU A 77 4.21 -0.96 -7.99
N ILE A 78 5.14 -1.43 -7.15
CA ILE A 78 5.34 -0.93 -5.79
C ILE A 78 6.70 -0.27 -5.70
N ALA A 79 6.72 0.99 -5.26
CA ALA A 79 7.94 1.74 -5.00
C ALA A 79 8.31 1.68 -3.51
N TYR A 80 9.57 1.34 -3.25
CA TYR A 80 10.14 1.21 -1.92
C TYR A 80 11.16 2.32 -1.68
N GLY A 81 10.92 3.18 -0.69
CA GLY A 81 11.88 4.24 -0.31
C GLY A 81 12.80 3.81 0.81
N ARG A 82 12.28 3.81 2.05
CA ARG A 82 13.05 3.53 3.28
C ARG A 82 13.74 2.17 3.27
N TRP A 83 13.09 1.17 2.69
CA TRP A 83 13.68 -0.15 2.54
C TRP A 83 14.84 -0.15 1.54
N PHE A 84 14.70 0.54 0.42
CA PHE A 84 15.77 0.59 -0.59
C PHE A 84 17.00 1.37 -0.09
N LEU A 85 16.81 2.38 0.76
CA LEU A 85 17.92 3.08 1.41
C LEU A 85 18.76 2.14 2.31
N ALA A 86 18.12 1.21 3.02
CA ALA A 86 18.79 0.31 3.96
C ALA A 86 19.19 -1.04 3.34
N TYR A 87 18.67 -1.38 2.17
CA TYR A 87 18.89 -2.65 1.48
C TYR A 87 19.20 -2.37 0.02
N PRO A 88 20.49 -2.18 -0.35
CA PRO A 88 20.87 -1.87 -1.73
C PRO A 88 20.47 -2.98 -2.73
N ASP A 89 20.32 -4.20 -2.25
CA ASP A 89 19.93 -5.42 -2.95
C ASP A 89 18.49 -5.86 -2.65
N LEU A 90 17.61 -4.94 -2.27
CA LEU A 90 16.21 -5.20 -1.91
C LEU A 90 15.47 -6.11 -2.91
N PRO A 91 15.60 -5.98 -4.25
CA PRO A 91 14.94 -6.89 -5.18
C PRO A 91 15.34 -8.36 -4.97
N ARG A 92 16.63 -8.64 -4.74
CA ARG A 92 17.14 -9.99 -4.50
C ARG A 92 16.65 -10.54 -3.17
N ARG A 93 16.63 -9.70 -2.13
CA ARG A 93 16.05 -10.05 -0.82
C ARG A 93 14.56 -10.38 -0.90
N CYS A 94 13.80 -9.65 -1.71
CA CYS A 94 12.40 -9.93 -1.98
C CYS A 94 12.20 -11.24 -2.75
N GLU A 95 13.07 -11.57 -3.70
CA GLU A 95 13.03 -12.84 -4.43
C GLU A 95 13.27 -14.03 -3.49
N LEU A 96 14.26 -13.92 -2.61
CA LEU A 96 14.66 -14.95 -1.66
C LEU A 96 13.82 -14.99 -0.37
N ASP A 97 12.87 -14.06 -0.21
CA ASP A 97 12.06 -13.87 1.01
C ASP A 97 12.89 -13.76 2.30
N THR A 98 14.04 -13.09 2.22
CA THR A 98 14.93 -12.92 3.37
C THR A 98 14.36 -11.90 4.35
N PRO A 99 14.54 -12.08 5.67
CA PRO A 99 14.18 -11.06 6.65
C PRO A 99 14.89 -9.73 6.36
N LEU A 100 14.15 -8.62 6.42
CA LEU A 100 14.73 -7.28 6.37
C LEU A 100 14.99 -6.81 7.81
N ASN A 101 16.25 -6.50 8.14
CA ASN A 101 16.61 -5.85 9.41
C ASN A 101 15.95 -4.46 9.57
N LYS A 102 16.15 -3.81 10.72
CA LYS A 102 15.61 -2.46 10.95
C LYS A 102 16.45 -1.40 10.26
N TYR A 103 15.82 -0.48 9.53
CA TYR A 103 16.48 0.73 9.02
C TYR A 103 16.62 1.79 10.12
N TYR A 104 17.70 2.59 10.07
CA TYR A 104 17.98 3.61 11.07
C TYR A 104 17.48 4.97 10.63
N ARG A 105 16.24 5.31 11.01
CA ARG A 105 15.61 6.59 10.63
C ARG A 105 16.37 7.83 11.10
N SER A 106 17.11 7.71 12.21
CA SER A 106 17.92 8.80 12.76
C SER A 106 19.05 9.23 11.85
N THR A 107 19.45 8.40 10.87
CA THR A 107 20.58 8.68 10.01
C THR A 107 20.20 9.23 8.63
N PHE A 108 18.90 9.25 8.28
CA PHE A 108 18.42 9.58 6.93
C PHE A 108 18.81 10.98 6.45
N TYR A 109 18.93 11.93 7.36
CA TYR A 109 19.19 13.34 7.05
C TYR A 109 20.31 13.89 7.93
N THR A 110 21.47 13.22 7.90
CA THR A 110 22.63 13.59 8.72
C THR A 110 23.70 14.32 7.90
N PRO A 111 24.39 15.32 8.48
CA PRO A 111 25.55 15.94 7.85
C PRO A 111 26.77 15.01 7.91
N HIS A 112 27.86 15.38 7.23
CA HIS A 112 29.09 14.59 7.23
C HIS A 112 29.73 14.51 8.64
N PRO A 113 30.29 13.35 9.07
CA PRO A 113 30.38 12.07 8.36
C PRO A 113 29.02 11.38 8.19
N VAL A 114 28.75 10.89 6.99
CA VAL A 114 27.46 10.26 6.65
C VAL A 114 27.49 8.80 7.08
N VAL A 115 26.52 8.40 7.90
CA VAL A 115 26.29 7.03 8.36
C VAL A 115 24.90 6.60 7.88
N GLY A 116 24.71 5.32 7.57
CA GLY A 116 23.46 4.78 7.04
C GLY A 116 23.07 5.36 5.67
N TYR A 117 24.02 5.44 4.74
CA TYR A 117 23.80 5.83 3.34
C TYR A 117 24.42 4.83 2.36
N THR A 118 25.74 4.64 2.39
CA THR A 118 26.48 3.70 1.53
C THR A 118 27.09 2.52 2.29
N ASP A 119 26.90 2.49 3.60
CA ASP A 119 27.48 1.57 4.58
C ASP A 119 26.49 0.48 5.02
N TYR A 120 25.34 0.36 4.36
CA TYR A 120 24.44 -0.77 4.53
C TYR A 120 24.98 -2.00 3.79
N PRO A 121 25.05 -3.19 4.43
CA PRO A 121 25.66 -4.37 3.83
C PRO A 121 24.78 -5.01 2.76
N PHE A 122 25.43 -5.59 1.75
CA PHE A 122 24.77 -6.49 0.79
C PHE A 122 24.47 -7.85 1.45
N LEU A 123 23.58 -8.65 0.86
CA LEU A 123 23.26 -9.99 1.36
C LEU A 123 24.47 -10.92 1.41
N GLU A 124 25.46 -10.73 0.53
CA GLU A 124 26.67 -11.54 0.47
C GLU A 124 27.69 -11.19 1.58
N GLU A 125 27.52 -10.03 2.22
CA GLU A 125 28.41 -9.49 3.26
C GLU A 125 27.86 -9.67 4.68
N ALA A 126 26.60 -10.14 4.80
CA ALA A 126 25.84 -10.26 6.05
C ALA A 126 25.72 -11.71 6.52
#